data_AF-A0A4Q4VES6-F1
#
_entry.id   AF-A0A4Q4VES6-F1
#
_cell.length_a   1.000
_cell.length_b   1.000
_cell.length_c   1.000
_cell.angle_alpha   90.00
_cell.angle_beta   90.00
_cell.angle_gamma   90.00
#
_symmetry.space_group_name_H-M   'P 1'
#
loop_
_entity.id
_entity.type
_entity.pdbx_description
1 polymer ?
#
loop_
_entity_poly.entity_id
_entity_poly.type
_entity_poly.pdbx_seq_one_letter_code
_entity_poly.pdbx_strand_id
1 'polypeptide(L)'
;MGAFKFSFAAVATLFASSAIAGFDPSSRSNVAVYWGQNSAGQAGSQKRLAEYCNDDKIDIIPIAFLNGLNPMIVNFASATDRCTPIAGTQLFRCPEIEEDIKACQAKGKTILLSIGGMTYNQGGFANADEARRVANNVWDMFGSNTAAPNRPFGSAVIDGFDMDFEATTQNLAPFANQLRTRMNSAGKSMYMTAAPQCVYPDAAMNEMLNGAVNFDFIMIQFYNNWCGVVNFRPDANPNPYNFGEWDAWARQTSRNKNVKVLVGVPASAGAGGGYIPAGQLDPVLQFSKQYSSFGGAMMWDMSQLFRNGGFLDGVVSSLNKSGGTTPPPTPPPEDPEPGPTCGPPPGPSPGPSPGPSPGPSPGKVPQWGQCGGEGYTGPTECEPPYTCQGTQWWKSCK
;
A
#
# COMPACT_ATOMS: atom_id res chain seq x y z
N MET A 1 42.07 -45.10 42.40
CA MET A 1 40.77 -45.24 41.71
C MET A 1 39.89 -44.07 42.13
N GLY A 2 39.64 -43.11 41.25
CA GLY A 2 38.75 -41.98 41.50
C GLY A 2 38.12 -41.57 40.17
N ALA A 3 36.86 -41.92 39.96
CA ALA A 3 36.14 -41.65 38.73
C ALA A 3 35.41 -40.30 38.82
N PHE A 4 35.83 -39.34 37.99
CA PHE A 4 35.07 -38.10 37.75
C PHE A 4 33.89 -38.41 36.82
N LYS A 5 32.67 -38.20 37.29
CA LYS A 5 31.46 -38.21 36.45
C LYS A 5 31.20 -36.79 35.95
N PHE A 6 31.34 -36.58 34.64
CA PHE A 6 30.83 -35.37 33.99
C PHE A 6 29.35 -35.58 33.66
N SER A 7 28.49 -34.76 34.26
CA SER A 7 27.06 -34.72 33.95
C SER A 7 26.86 -33.70 32.82
N PHE A 8 26.49 -34.17 31.62
CA PHE A 8 26.07 -33.29 30.53
C PHE A 8 24.64 -32.83 30.80
N ALA A 9 24.46 -31.53 31.05
CA ALA A 9 23.14 -30.89 31.04
C ALA A 9 22.74 -30.63 29.58
N ALA A 10 21.67 -31.27 29.11
CA ALA A 10 21.08 -31.00 27.81
C ALA A 10 20.40 -29.62 27.86
N VAL A 11 20.93 -28.66 27.11
CA VAL A 11 20.27 -27.37 26.87
C VAL A 11 19.18 -27.62 25.83
N ALA A 12 17.93 -27.70 26.28
CA ALA A 12 16.78 -27.70 25.39
C ALA A 12 16.59 -26.28 24.84
N THR A 13 17.01 -26.04 23.59
CA THR A 13 16.68 -24.84 22.85
C THR A 13 15.18 -24.85 22.58
N LEU A 14 14.43 -24.06 23.33
CA LEU A 14 13.06 -23.69 22.99
C LEU A 14 13.13 -22.91 21.67
N PHE A 15 12.86 -23.59 20.56
CA PHE A 15 12.45 -22.91 19.33
C PHE A 15 11.13 -22.21 19.65
N ALA A 16 11.18 -20.92 19.97
CA ALA A 16 10.00 -20.08 19.87
C ALA A 16 9.49 -20.24 18.44
N SER A 17 8.27 -20.75 18.27
CA SER A 17 7.57 -20.79 17.00
C SER A 17 7.51 -19.37 16.47
N SER A 18 8.53 -19.00 15.68
CA SER A 18 8.55 -17.77 14.93
C SER A 18 7.36 -17.89 13.99
N ALA A 19 6.42 -16.95 14.08
CA ALA A 19 5.35 -16.89 13.10
C ALA A 19 6.01 -16.96 11.71
N ILE A 20 5.59 -17.91 10.89
CA ILE A 20 5.99 -17.96 9.48
C ILE A 20 5.25 -16.79 8.84
N ALA A 21 5.89 -15.62 8.84
CA ALA A 21 5.38 -14.44 8.16
C ALA A 21 5.83 -14.51 6.70
N GLY A 22 4.94 -14.14 5.78
CA GLY A 22 5.26 -14.12 4.34
C GLY A 22 6.23 -13.00 4.00
N PHE A 23 6.18 -11.89 4.74
CA PHE A 23 7.14 -10.80 4.58
C PHE A 23 8.55 -11.22 5.04
N ASP A 24 9.50 -11.14 4.10
CA ASP A 24 10.92 -11.28 4.36
C ASP A 24 11.64 -9.92 4.21
N PRO A 25 12.10 -9.30 5.30
CA PRO A 25 12.80 -8.02 5.26
C PRO A 25 14.18 -8.10 4.58
N SER A 26 14.72 -9.29 4.34
CA SER A 26 15.95 -9.48 3.56
C SER A 26 15.69 -9.64 2.06
N SER A 27 14.45 -9.99 1.69
CA SER A 27 14.02 -10.15 0.31
C SER A 27 13.76 -8.81 -0.38
N ARG A 28 13.98 -8.82 -1.69
CA ARG A 28 13.61 -7.73 -2.62
C ARG A 28 12.47 -8.14 -3.55
N SER A 29 11.85 -9.28 -3.26
CA SER A 29 10.82 -9.89 -4.09
C SER A 29 9.50 -10.06 -3.34
N ASN A 30 9.29 -9.36 -2.21
CA ASN A 30 8.02 -9.44 -1.50
C ASN A 30 6.89 -8.93 -2.40
N VAL A 31 5.76 -9.62 -2.36
CA VAL A 31 4.54 -9.22 -3.08
C VAL A 31 3.41 -9.00 -2.08
N ALA A 32 2.95 -7.75 -2.02
CA ALA A 32 1.74 -7.37 -1.29
C ALA A 32 0.57 -7.18 -2.25
N VAL A 33 -0.60 -7.71 -1.94
CA VAL A 33 -1.82 -7.45 -2.74
C VAL A 33 -2.99 -7.17 -1.81
N TYR A 34 -3.61 -6.00 -1.98
CA TYR A 34 -4.79 -5.62 -1.21
C TYR A 34 -5.99 -6.53 -1.51
N TRP A 35 -6.78 -6.86 -0.50
CA TRP A 35 -8.01 -7.61 -0.63
C TRP A 35 -9.11 -6.95 0.20
N GLY A 36 -10.35 -6.94 -0.31
CA GLY A 36 -11.52 -6.57 0.47
C GLY A 36 -12.38 -5.49 -0.17
N GLN A 37 -11.90 -4.69 -1.11
CA GLN A 37 -12.74 -3.65 -1.72
C GLN A 37 -13.40 -4.04 -3.05
N ASN A 38 -13.10 -5.22 -3.57
CA ASN A 38 -13.65 -5.69 -4.85
C ASN A 38 -13.52 -4.63 -5.95
N SER A 39 -12.33 -4.03 -6.13
CA SER A 39 -12.10 -2.95 -7.10
C SER A 39 -12.61 -3.27 -8.52
N ALA A 40 -12.64 -4.53 -8.93
CA ALA A 40 -13.20 -4.96 -10.21
C ALA A 40 -14.70 -4.65 -10.36
N GLY A 41 -15.44 -4.59 -9.25
CA GLY A 41 -16.82 -4.10 -9.18
C GLY A 41 -17.89 -5.05 -9.72
N GLN A 42 -17.53 -6.23 -10.26
CA GLN A 42 -18.52 -7.23 -10.68
C GLN A 42 -18.84 -8.21 -9.55
N ALA A 43 -20.08 -8.70 -9.52
CA ALA A 43 -20.46 -9.80 -8.66
C ALA A 43 -19.54 -11.01 -8.88
N GLY A 44 -18.99 -11.56 -7.79
CA GLY A 44 -18.09 -12.71 -7.82
C GLY A 44 -16.66 -12.45 -8.30
N SER A 45 -16.28 -11.20 -8.62
CA SER A 45 -14.90 -10.85 -8.99
C SER A 45 -13.93 -10.85 -7.79
N GLN A 46 -14.41 -10.46 -6.60
CA GLN A 46 -13.74 -10.75 -5.33
C GLN A 46 -14.17 -12.13 -4.80
N LYS A 47 -13.20 -13.02 -4.65
CA LYS A 47 -13.34 -14.33 -3.99
C LYS A 47 -13.10 -14.21 -2.48
N ARG A 48 -13.33 -15.31 -1.76
CA ARG A 48 -12.90 -15.47 -0.36
C ARG A 48 -11.40 -15.26 -0.24
N LEU A 49 -10.94 -14.76 0.91
CA LEU A 49 -9.54 -14.46 1.16
C LEU A 49 -8.68 -15.73 1.03
N ALA A 50 -9.16 -16.87 1.54
CA ALA A 50 -8.41 -18.13 1.52
C ALA A 50 -8.11 -18.67 0.10
N GLU A 51 -8.91 -18.28 -0.90
CA GLU A 51 -8.69 -18.69 -2.30
C GLU A 51 -7.37 -18.14 -2.84
N TYR A 52 -7.08 -16.89 -2.49
CA TYR A 52 -5.87 -16.19 -2.95
C TYR A 52 -4.63 -16.62 -2.18
N CYS A 53 -4.78 -17.06 -0.93
CA CYS A 53 -3.66 -17.52 -0.10
C CYS A 53 -3.05 -18.85 -0.56
N ASN A 54 -3.65 -19.52 -1.55
CA ASN A 54 -3.05 -20.67 -2.23
C ASN A 54 -1.93 -20.27 -3.20
N ASP A 55 -1.91 -19.03 -3.67
CA ASP A 55 -0.86 -18.56 -4.59
C ASP A 55 0.41 -18.31 -3.79
N ASP A 56 1.48 -19.05 -4.09
CA ASP A 56 2.78 -18.93 -3.44
C ASP A 56 3.51 -17.63 -3.78
N LYS A 57 3.07 -16.91 -4.83
CA LYS A 57 3.65 -15.65 -5.26
C LYS A 57 3.18 -14.42 -4.48
N ILE A 58 2.21 -14.58 -3.58
CA ILE A 58 1.67 -13.49 -2.76
C ILE A 58 2.10 -13.71 -1.32
N ASP A 59 2.81 -12.76 -0.73
CA ASP A 59 3.39 -12.90 0.61
C ASP A 59 2.54 -12.19 1.68
N ILE A 60 2.02 -11.02 1.32
CA ILE A 60 1.40 -10.06 2.24
C ILE A 60 0.02 -9.69 1.71
N ILE A 61 -0.98 -9.70 2.58
CA ILE A 61 -2.35 -9.36 2.22
C ILE A 61 -2.91 -8.35 3.22
N PRO A 62 -2.90 -7.05 2.88
CA PRO A 62 -3.67 -6.05 3.61
C PRO A 62 -5.17 -6.24 3.34
N ILE A 63 -5.93 -6.49 4.40
CA ILE A 63 -7.39 -6.57 4.37
C ILE A 63 -7.96 -5.15 4.49
N ALA A 64 -8.60 -4.70 3.42
CA ALA A 64 -9.14 -3.37 3.22
C ALA A 64 -10.67 -3.35 3.36
N PHE A 65 -11.27 -2.66 4.33
CA PHE A 65 -10.67 -1.75 5.31
C PHE A 65 -11.42 -1.70 6.65
N LEU A 66 -10.72 -1.27 7.70
CA LEU A 66 -11.30 -0.48 8.80
C LEU A 66 -11.42 0.98 8.33
N ASN A 67 -12.57 1.35 7.78
CA ASN A 67 -12.80 2.64 7.13
C ASN A 67 -13.45 3.70 8.04
N GLY A 68 -13.66 3.38 9.31
CA GLY A 68 -14.05 4.33 10.35
C GLY A 68 -13.43 3.97 11.70
N LEU A 69 -13.05 4.98 12.46
CA LEU A 69 -12.39 4.92 13.77
C LEU A 69 -13.25 5.50 14.91
N ASN A 70 -14.15 6.43 14.62
CA ASN A 70 -15.14 6.94 15.58
C ASN A 70 -16.41 7.48 14.89
N PRO A 71 -17.50 6.68 14.78
CA PRO A 71 -17.62 5.28 15.21
C PRO A 71 -16.75 4.34 14.37
N MET A 72 -16.49 3.14 14.90
CA MET A 72 -15.75 2.08 14.20
C MET A 72 -16.60 1.47 13.08
N ILE A 73 -16.06 1.43 11.86
CA ILE A 73 -16.74 0.92 10.68
C ILE A 73 -15.77 0.02 9.91
N VAL A 74 -16.25 -1.15 9.51
CA VAL A 74 -15.53 -2.06 8.61
C VAL A 74 -16.32 -2.21 7.32
N ASN A 75 -15.61 -2.27 6.20
CA ASN A 75 -16.19 -2.59 4.91
C ASN A 75 -15.21 -3.44 4.12
N PHE A 76 -15.66 -4.61 3.68
CA PHE A 76 -14.94 -5.58 2.87
C PHE A 76 -15.76 -5.94 1.61
N ALA A 77 -16.49 -4.95 1.07
CA ALA A 77 -17.33 -5.06 -0.12
C ALA A 77 -18.22 -6.32 -0.06
N SER A 78 -18.21 -7.15 -1.10
CA SER A 78 -19.03 -8.38 -1.20
C SER A 78 -18.72 -9.43 -0.11
N ALA A 79 -17.60 -9.30 0.62
CA ALA A 79 -17.34 -10.16 1.77
C ALA A 79 -18.11 -9.69 3.02
N THR A 80 -18.43 -8.40 3.15
CA THR A 80 -19.28 -7.89 4.25
C THR A 80 -20.71 -8.39 4.16
N ASP A 81 -21.23 -8.65 2.95
CA ASP A 81 -22.58 -9.20 2.74
C ASP A 81 -22.78 -10.59 3.38
N ARG A 82 -21.67 -11.29 3.68
CA ARG A 82 -21.64 -12.60 4.34
C ARG A 82 -21.36 -12.51 5.85
N CYS A 83 -21.24 -11.30 6.38
CA CYS A 83 -21.08 -11.04 7.79
C CYS A 83 -22.42 -10.71 8.46
N THR A 84 -22.51 -10.90 9.77
CA THR A 84 -23.71 -10.57 10.55
C THR A 84 -23.49 -9.29 11.37
N PRO A 85 -24.40 -8.30 11.36
CA PRO A 85 -24.26 -7.09 12.17
C PRO A 85 -24.10 -7.39 13.66
N ILE A 86 -23.29 -6.61 14.35
CA ILE A 86 -23.16 -6.67 15.82
C ILE A 86 -24.07 -5.62 16.43
N ALA A 87 -25.08 -6.07 17.18
CA ALA A 87 -26.06 -5.22 17.81
C ALA A 87 -25.41 -4.07 18.62
N GLY A 88 -25.91 -2.85 18.41
CA GLY A 88 -25.41 -1.64 19.10
C GLY A 88 -24.10 -1.07 18.54
N THR A 89 -23.61 -1.55 17.40
CA THR A 89 -22.39 -1.05 16.75
C THR A 89 -22.58 -0.90 15.23
N GLN A 90 -21.60 -0.30 14.54
CA GLN A 90 -21.50 -0.30 13.06
C GLN A 90 -20.52 -1.38 12.55
N LEU A 91 -20.25 -2.38 13.37
CA LEU A 91 -19.34 -3.49 13.06
C LEU A 91 -20.13 -4.73 12.65
N PHE A 92 -19.41 -5.69 12.05
CA PHE A 92 -19.94 -6.98 11.65
C PHE A 92 -19.10 -8.14 12.24
N ARG A 93 -19.73 -9.28 12.55
CA ARG A 93 -19.03 -10.57 12.76
C ARG A 93 -18.88 -11.26 11.42
N CYS A 94 -17.65 -11.56 11.03
CA CYS A 94 -17.29 -12.11 9.73
C CYS A 94 -16.63 -13.49 9.89
N PRO A 95 -17.42 -14.57 10.09
CA PRO A 95 -16.86 -15.90 10.37
C PRO A 95 -16.03 -16.46 9.22
N GLU A 96 -16.40 -16.19 7.95
CA GLU A 96 -15.60 -16.62 6.80
C GLU A 96 -14.25 -15.90 6.75
N ILE A 97 -14.20 -14.61 7.05
CA ILE A 97 -12.93 -13.86 7.10
C ILE A 97 -12.08 -14.36 8.27
N GLU A 98 -12.68 -14.64 9.44
CA GLU A 98 -11.98 -15.25 10.57
C GLU A 98 -11.32 -16.59 10.19
N GLU A 99 -12.07 -17.48 9.53
CA GLU A 99 -11.57 -18.77 9.05
C GLU A 99 -10.42 -18.56 8.06
N ASP A 100 -10.62 -17.67 7.08
CA ASP A 100 -9.66 -17.43 6.01
C ASP A 100 -8.35 -16.82 6.52
N ILE A 101 -8.39 -15.88 7.47
CA ILE A 101 -7.18 -15.30 8.09
C ILE A 101 -6.30 -16.42 8.66
N LYS A 102 -6.89 -17.34 9.44
CA LYS A 102 -6.16 -18.46 10.04
C LYS A 102 -5.61 -19.41 8.98
N ALA A 103 -6.40 -19.70 7.94
CA ALA A 103 -5.98 -20.56 6.84
C ALA A 103 -4.80 -19.96 6.05
N CYS A 104 -4.80 -18.65 5.82
CA CYS A 104 -3.72 -17.93 5.15
C CYS A 104 -2.45 -17.89 6.01
N GLN A 105 -2.57 -17.59 7.30
CA GLN A 105 -1.44 -17.61 8.23
C GLN A 105 -0.82 -19.01 8.35
N ALA A 106 -1.62 -20.07 8.32
CA ALA A 106 -1.14 -21.45 8.29
C ALA A 106 -0.34 -21.79 7.01
N LYS A 107 -0.54 -21.03 5.93
CA LYS A 107 0.24 -21.10 4.68
C LYS A 107 1.40 -20.11 4.64
N GLY A 108 1.71 -19.48 5.76
CA GLY A 108 2.82 -18.55 5.89
C GLY A 108 2.55 -17.18 5.27
N LYS A 109 1.29 -16.77 5.07
CA LYS A 109 0.96 -15.42 4.58
C LYS A 109 0.96 -14.42 5.74
N THR A 110 1.46 -13.21 5.50
CA THR A 110 1.29 -12.08 6.43
C THR A 110 -0.05 -11.40 6.17
N ILE A 111 -0.93 -11.37 7.18
CA ILE A 111 -2.24 -10.73 7.09
C ILE A 111 -2.29 -9.44 7.89
N LEU A 112 -2.49 -8.31 7.22
CA LEU A 112 -2.60 -7.00 7.86
C LEU A 112 -4.05 -6.53 7.85
N LEU A 113 -4.46 -5.75 8.86
CA LEU A 113 -5.68 -4.93 8.74
C LEU A 113 -5.28 -3.55 8.24
N SER A 114 -5.80 -3.15 7.09
CA SER A 114 -5.60 -1.80 6.57
C SER A 114 -6.66 -0.83 7.11
N ILE A 115 -6.21 0.32 7.59
CA ILE A 115 -7.00 1.35 8.26
C ILE A 115 -6.99 2.61 7.40
N GLY A 116 -8.18 3.14 7.13
CA GLY A 116 -8.37 4.30 6.27
C GLY A 116 -9.06 3.91 4.96
N GLY A 117 -8.30 3.99 3.87
CA GLY A 117 -8.75 3.95 2.49
C GLY A 117 -9.45 5.24 2.07
N MET A 118 -9.63 5.39 0.76
CA MET A 118 -10.27 6.53 0.10
C MET A 118 -11.63 6.98 0.70
N THR A 119 -12.37 6.06 1.31
CA THR A 119 -13.71 6.36 1.89
C THR A 119 -13.65 6.91 3.32
N TYR A 120 -12.48 6.91 3.97
CA TYR A 120 -12.31 7.47 5.31
C TYR A 120 -12.47 9.00 5.29
N ASN A 121 -13.39 9.51 6.11
CA ASN A 121 -13.76 10.93 6.12
C ASN A 121 -13.93 11.53 7.53
N GLN A 122 -13.49 10.85 8.58
CA GLN A 122 -13.72 11.27 9.97
C GLN A 122 -12.70 12.30 10.49
N GLY A 123 -11.66 12.62 9.72
CA GLY A 123 -10.73 13.72 10.02
C GLY A 123 -9.75 13.47 11.18
N GLY A 124 -9.86 12.35 11.89
CA GLY A 124 -8.90 11.93 12.92
C GLY A 124 -9.45 12.05 14.33
N PHE A 125 -8.62 12.54 15.25
CA PHE A 125 -8.95 12.61 16.68
C PHE A 125 -8.82 14.04 17.20
N ALA A 126 -9.63 14.41 18.19
CA ALA A 126 -9.60 15.75 18.78
C ALA A 126 -8.28 16.04 19.53
N ASN A 127 -7.64 14.99 20.06
CA ASN A 127 -6.35 15.08 20.75
C ASN A 127 -5.66 13.71 20.83
N ALA A 128 -4.42 13.72 21.32
CA ALA A 128 -3.61 12.53 21.44
C ALA A 128 -4.16 11.47 22.42
N ASP A 129 -4.91 11.86 23.46
CA ASP A 129 -5.52 10.90 24.40
C ASP A 129 -6.68 10.15 23.75
N GLU A 130 -7.50 10.85 22.97
CA GLU A 130 -8.53 10.21 22.16
C GLU A 130 -7.91 9.25 21.15
N ALA A 131 -6.86 9.68 20.42
CA ALA A 131 -6.13 8.85 19.48
C ALA A 131 -5.62 7.55 20.15
N ARG A 132 -5.02 7.65 21.35
CA ARG A 132 -4.57 6.48 22.12
C ARG A 132 -5.73 5.58 22.55
N ARG A 133 -6.83 6.16 23.01
CA ARG A 133 -8.03 5.41 23.41
C ARG A 133 -8.61 4.63 22.23
N VAL A 134 -8.73 5.27 21.06
CA VAL A 134 -9.26 4.61 19.86
C VAL A 134 -8.29 3.53 19.36
N ALA A 135 -6.98 3.75 19.41
CA ALA A 135 -5.98 2.72 19.11
C ALA A 135 -6.13 1.47 20.01
N ASN A 136 -6.43 1.66 21.30
CA ASN A 136 -6.71 0.53 22.20
C ASN A 136 -7.98 -0.23 21.79
N ASN A 137 -9.03 0.49 21.37
CA ASN A 137 -10.25 -0.16 20.87
C ASN A 137 -9.98 -0.98 19.59
N VAL A 138 -9.20 -0.45 18.64
CA VAL A 138 -8.77 -1.21 17.45
C VAL A 138 -7.98 -2.45 17.87
N TRP A 139 -7.03 -2.30 18.79
CA TRP A 139 -6.25 -3.42 19.31
C TRP A 139 -7.14 -4.51 19.95
N ASP A 140 -8.11 -4.11 20.75
CA ASP A 140 -9.05 -5.04 21.37
C ASP A 140 -9.93 -5.77 20.34
N MET A 141 -10.25 -5.13 19.22
CA MET A 141 -11.08 -5.72 18.16
C MET A 141 -10.32 -6.71 17.27
N PHE A 142 -9.03 -6.49 17.02
CA PHE A 142 -8.29 -7.22 15.97
C PHE A 142 -6.95 -7.81 16.41
N GLY A 143 -6.34 -7.26 17.47
CA GLY A 143 -5.09 -7.73 18.05
C GLY A 143 -5.25 -8.96 18.93
N SER A 144 -4.28 -9.23 19.80
CA SER A 144 -4.21 -10.48 20.57
C SER A 144 -5.13 -10.54 21.80
N ASN A 145 -5.91 -9.48 22.09
CA ASN A 145 -6.94 -9.50 23.13
C ASN A 145 -8.21 -10.23 22.65
N THR A 146 -8.14 -11.55 22.48
CA THR A 146 -9.23 -12.36 21.92
C THR A 146 -10.45 -12.49 22.85
N ALA A 147 -10.33 -12.06 24.12
CA ALA A 147 -11.44 -12.03 25.07
C ALA A 147 -12.29 -10.76 24.96
N ALA A 148 -11.82 -9.74 24.22
CA ALA A 148 -12.58 -8.51 24.03
C ALA A 148 -13.90 -8.78 23.28
N PRO A 149 -14.99 -8.06 23.62
CA PRO A 149 -16.22 -8.14 22.88
C PRO A 149 -16.06 -7.49 21.50
N ASN A 150 -17.06 -7.67 20.63
CA ASN A 150 -17.20 -6.88 19.40
C ASN A 150 -16.09 -7.05 18.35
N ARG A 151 -15.27 -8.10 18.45
CA ARG A 151 -14.26 -8.50 17.45
C ARG A 151 -14.85 -8.93 16.11
N PRO A 152 -14.57 -8.23 14.99
CA PRO A 152 -15.12 -8.62 13.69
C PRO A 152 -14.64 -9.98 13.19
N PHE A 153 -13.40 -10.34 13.50
CA PHE A 153 -12.77 -11.60 13.09
C PHE A 153 -12.74 -12.64 14.22
N GLY A 154 -13.65 -12.55 15.19
CA GLY A 154 -13.77 -13.49 16.30
C GLY A 154 -12.44 -13.74 16.99
N SER A 155 -11.95 -14.98 16.93
CA SER A 155 -10.69 -15.39 17.56
C SER A 155 -9.45 -15.29 16.67
N ALA A 156 -9.58 -14.90 15.40
CA ALA A 156 -8.42 -14.62 14.56
C ALA A 156 -7.66 -13.39 15.09
N VAL A 157 -6.34 -13.44 14.99
CA VAL A 157 -5.41 -12.36 15.36
C VAL A 157 -4.59 -12.04 14.12
N ILE A 158 -4.70 -10.82 13.63
CA ILE A 158 -3.92 -10.34 12.48
C ILE A 158 -2.41 -10.34 12.76
N ASP A 159 -1.60 -10.17 11.73
CA ASP A 159 -0.13 -10.06 11.84
C ASP A 159 0.34 -8.62 11.94
N GLY A 160 -0.55 -7.63 11.83
CA GLY A 160 -0.14 -6.23 11.85
C GLY A 160 -1.22 -5.27 11.37
N PHE A 161 -0.86 -3.99 11.36
CA PHE A 161 -1.73 -2.91 10.87
C PHE A 161 -1.06 -2.17 9.73
N ASP A 162 -1.86 -1.81 8.74
CA ASP A 162 -1.48 -0.97 7.62
C ASP A 162 -2.20 0.38 7.71
N MET A 163 -1.45 1.48 7.58
CA MET A 163 -1.97 2.83 7.61
C MET A 163 -2.14 3.32 6.17
N ASP A 164 -3.37 3.41 5.70
CA ASP A 164 -3.71 3.85 4.34
C ASP A 164 -4.62 5.08 4.41
N PHE A 165 -4.11 6.18 4.97
CA PHE A 165 -4.86 7.42 5.03
C PHE A 165 -4.60 8.23 3.76
N GLU A 166 -5.67 8.57 3.03
CA GLU A 166 -5.60 9.30 1.76
C GLU A 166 -6.02 10.78 1.87
N ALA A 167 -6.35 11.22 3.09
CA ALA A 167 -6.69 12.61 3.41
C ALA A 167 -6.06 13.03 4.75
N THR A 168 -5.81 14.34 4.90
CA THR A 168 -5.26 14.91 6.13
C THR A 168 -6.11 14.51 7.34
N THR A 169 -5.48 13.84 8.29
CA THR A 169 -6.12 13.24 9.46
C THR A 169 -5.33 13.65 10.70
N GLN A 170 -6.00 14.19 11.71
CA GLN A 170 -5.35 14.73 12.90
C GLN A 170 -4.96 13.63 13.89
N ASN A 171 -3.81 13.80 14.55
CA ASN A 171 -3.34 12.95 15.64
C ASN A 171 -3.11 11.49 15.22
N LEU A 172 -2.60 11.28 14.00
CA LEU A 172 -2.27 9.93 13.51
C LEU A 172 -1.04 9.34 14.19
N ALA A 173 -0.02 10.15 14.50
CA ALA A 173 1.18 9.65 15.17
C ALA A 173 0.91 9.08 16.58
N PRO A 174 0.13 9.72 17.48
CA PRO A 174 -0.20 9.12 18.76
C PRO A 174 -1.08 7.87 18.61
N PHE A 175 -1.97 7.79 17.62
CA PHE A 175 -2.75 6.59 17.32
C PHE A 175 -1.85 5.42 16.90
N ALA A 176 -1.01 5.62 15.88
CA ALA A 176 -0.14 4.57 15.35
C ALA A 176 0.92 4.12 16.37
N ASN A 177 1.53 5.05 17.12
CA ASN A 177 2.48 4.68 18.17
C ASN A 177 1.83 3.90 19.32
N GLN A 178 0.56 4.15 19.61
CA GLN A 178 -0.18 3.38 20.60
C GLN A 178 -0.46 1.96 20.11
N LEU A 179 -0.85 1.78 18.85
CA LEU A 179 -0.95 0.45 18.24
C LEU A 179 0.40 -0.28 18.27
N ARG A 180 1.49 0.38 17.89
CA ARG A 180 2.84 -0.19 17.96
C ARG A 180 3.21 -0.61 19.39
N THR A 181 2.84 0.19 20.39
CA THR A 181 3.05 -0.17 21.81
C THR A 181 2.30 -1.44 22.18
N ARG A 182 1.05 -1.60 21.72
CA ARG A 182 0.26 -2.81 21.97
C ARG A 182 0.83 -4.04 21.26
N MET A 183 1.24 -3.89 20.00
CA MET A 183 1.88 -4.94 19.22
C MET A 183 3.16 -5.47 19.89
N ASN A 184 4.02 -4.57 20.38
CA ASN A 184 5.26 -4.95 21.05
C ASN A 184 5.03 -5.75 22.35
N SER A 185 3.86 -5.57 22.98
CA SER A 185 3.47 -6.29 24.20
C SER A 185 2.70 -7.58 23.93
N ALA A 186 2.44 -7.94 22.67
CA ALA A 186 1.56 -9.04 22.29
C ALA A 186 2.18 -10.43 22.42
N GLY A 187 3.49 -10.54 22.64
CA GLY A 187 4.22 -11.81 22.69
C GLY A 187 4.37 -12.51 21.32
N LYS A 188 3.98 -11.84 20.23
CA LYS A 188 4.13 -12.28 18.83
C LYS A 188 4.69 -11.11 18.02
N SER A 189 5.59 -11.38 17.08
CA SER A 189 6.07 -10.38 16.12
C SER A 189 4.93 -9.91 15.22
N MET A 190 4.78 -8.60 15.08
CA MET A 190 3.73 -7.97 14.26
C MET A 190 4.29 -6.80 13.45
N TYR A 191 3.64 -6.50 12.34
CA TYR A 191 4.08 -5.48 11.37
C TYR A 191 3.25 -4.20 11.44
N MET A 192 3.91 -3.04 11.42
CA MET A 192 3.26 -1.75 11.16
C MET A 192 3.70 -1.28 9.79
N THR A 193 2.74 -0.98 8.92
CA THR A 193 3.00 -0.52 7.56
C THR A 193 2.24 0.75 7.26
N ALA A 194 2.58 1.38 6.14
CA ALA A 194 1.82 2.50 5.61
C ALA A 194 1.80 2.47 4.08
N ALA A 195 0.78 3.07 3.48
CA ALA A 195 0.60 3.14 2.04
C ALA A 195 0.53 4.59 1.52
N PRO A 196 1.59 5.41 1.66
CA PRO A 196 1.56 6.79 1.17
C PRO A 196 1.41 6.87 -0.34
N GLN A 197 0.88 7.98 -0.83
CA GLN A 197 0.98 8.31 -2.25
C GLN A 197 2.43 8.67 -2.60
N CYS A 198 2.79 8.61 -3.89
CA CYS A 198 4.19 8.87 -4.28
C CYS A 198 4.65 10.32 -4.05
N VAL A 199 3.74 11.28 -3.91
CA VAL A 199 4.09 12.68 -3.68
C VAL A 199 4.74 12.79 -2.31
N TYR A 200 5.96 13.35 -2.27
CA TYR A 200 6.71 13.51 -1.04
C TYR A 200 6.86 15.02 -0.69
N PRO A 201 6.69 15.41 0.58
CA PRO A 201 6.14 14.61 1.67
C PRO A 201 4.66 14.25 1.43
N ASP A 202 4.23 13.07 1.86
CA ASP A 202 2.84 12.63 1.72
C ASP A 202 1.92 13.45 2.64
N ALA A 203 0.96 14.18 2.06
CA ALA A 203 0.15 15.15 2.79
C ALA A 203 -0.76 14.53 3.86
N ALA A 204 -1.18 13.27 3.70
CA ALA A 204 -2.08 12.61 4.62
C ALA A 204 -1.35 11.98 5.81
N MET A 205 -0.16 11.44 5.58
CA MET A 205 0.58 10.63 6.54
C MET A 205 1.91 11.22 6.99
N ASN A 206 2.28 12.44 6.57
CA ASN A 206 3.52 13.10 6.98
C ASN A 206 3.69 13.15 8.50
N GLU A 207 2.61 13.31 9.28
CA GLU A 207 2.67 13.29 10.75
C GLU A 207 3.34 12.02 11.29
N MET A 208 3.08 10.87 10.66
CA MET A 208 3.68 9.58 11.02
C MET A 208 5.04 9.37 10.34
N LEU A 209 5.11 9.68 9.04
CA LEU A 209 6.26 9.38 8.18
C LEU A 209 7.47 10.26 8.48
N ASN A 210 7.30 11.44 9.08
CA ASN A 210 8.41 12.33 9.46
C ASN A 210 9.15 11.85 10.74
N GLY A 211 9.49 10.56 10.80
CA GLY A 211 10.27 9.94 11.87
C GLY A 211 9.50 9.68 13.18
N ALA A 212 8.19 9.91 13.21
CA ALA A 212 7.39 9.78 14.42
C ALA A 212 6.97 8.34 14.74
N VAL A 213 6.77 7.50 13.71
CA VAL A 213 6.30 6.11 13.85
C VAL A 213 7.33 5.13 13.30
N ASN A 214 7.51 4.01 13.99
CA ASN A 214 8.36 2.90 13.54
C ASN A 214 7.55 1.99 12.59
N PHE A 215 7.85 2.05 11.30
CA PHE A 215 7.29 1.19 10.25
C PHE A 215 8.27 0.07 9.86
N ASP A 216 7.75 -1.13 9.62
CA ASP A 216 8.53 -2.28 9.13
C ASP A 216 8.75 -2.19 7.61
N PHE A 217 7.69 -1.83 6.89
CA PHE A 217 7.74 -1.52 5.46
C PHE A 217 6.62 -0.55 5.07
N ILE A 218 6.80 0.17 3.97
CA ILE A 218 5.79 1.02 3.36
C ILE A 218 5.53 0.59 1.92
N MET A 219 4.29 0.78 1.45
CA MET A 219 3.81 0.39 0.14
C MET A 219 3.37 1.64 -0.63
N ILE A 220 4.31 2.31 -1.26
CA ILE A 220 4.04 3.62 -1.87
C ILE A 220 3.18 3.44 -3.11
N GLN A 221 2.07 4.17 -3.17
CA GLN A 221 1.17 4.20 -4.30
C GLN A 221 1.80 5.04 -5.44
N PHE A 222 2.61 4.39 -6.29
CA PHE A 222 3.20 5.01 -7.49
C PHE A 222 2.22 5.03 -8.66
N TYR A 223 1.02 5.55 -8.40
CA TYR A 223 -0.06 5.71 -9.36
C TYR A 223 -0.97 6.87 -8.97
N ASN A 224 -1.94 7.22 -9.82
CA ASN A 224 -2.83 8.38 -9.66
C ASN A 224 -2.14 9.76 -9.48
N ASN A 225 -0.82 9.84 -9.68
CA ASN A 225 0.00 11.02 -9.43
C ASN A 225 1.12 11.15 -10.47
N TRP A 226 1.69 12.35 -10.59
CA TRP A 226 2.76 12.66 -11.54
C TRP A 226 4.02 11.80 -11.33
N CYS A 227 4.27 11.37 -10.10
CA CYS A 227 5.40 10.52 -9.72
C CYS A 227 5.16 9.02 -9.93
N GLY A 228 4.04 8.65 -10.55
CA GLY A 228 3.69 7.25 -10.78
C GLY A 228 4.54 6.53 -11.82
N VAL A 229 4.47 5.20 -11.82
CA VAL A 229 5.29 4.32 -12.68
C VAL A 229 5.13 4.58 -14.18
N VAL A 230 3.97 5.06 -14.62
CA VAL A 230 3.70 5.45 -16.02
C VAL A 230 4.60 6.60 -16.51
N ASN A 231 5.08 7.42 -15.58
CA ASN A 231 5.95 8.56 -15.86
C ASN A 231 7.43 8.22 -15.62
N PHE A 232 7.78 6.95 -15.40
CA PHE A 232 9.17 6.52 -15.33
C PHE A 232 9.89 6.85 -16.63
N ARG A 233 11.01 7.59 -16.52
CA ARG A 233 11.89 7.94 -17.62
C ARG A 233 13.33 7.67 -17.16
N PRO A 234 13.95 6.53 -17.53
CA PRO A 234 15.23 6.10 -16.97
C PRO A 234 16.36 7.11 -17.20
N ASP A 235 16.30 7.87 -18.30
CA ASP A 235 17.32 8.84 -18.70
C ASP A 235 17.00 10.29 -18.30
N ALA A 236 15.85 10.54 -17.64
CA ALA A 236 15.47 11.89 -17.21
C ALA A 236 16.16 12.28 -15.89
N ASN A 237 16.55 13.56 -15.78
CA ASN A 237 17.08 14.13 -14.55
C ASN A 237 16.39 15.47 -14.22
N PRO A 238 15.54 15.54 -13.18
CA PRO A 238 15.13 14.40 -12.34
C PRO A 238 14.18 13.44 -13.08
N ASN A 239 14.23 12.16 -12.69
CA ASN A 239 13.23 11.18 -13.12
C ASN A 239 11.90 11.48 -12.39
N PRO A 240 10.75 11.62 -13.11
CA PRO A 240 9.48 11.87 -12.45
C PRO A 240 9.09 10.77 -11.45
N TYR A 241 9.43 9.51 -11.73
CA TYR A 241 9.29 8.41 -10.79
C TYR A 241 10.30 8.55 -9.64
N ASN A 242 9.83 9.06 -8.50
CA ASN A 242 10.65 9.57 -7.41
C ASN A 242 11.04 8.53 -6.34
N PHE A 243 11.25 7.25 -6.72
CA PHE A 243 11.64 6.22 -5.73
C PHE A 243 12.92 6.58 -4.96
N GLY A 244 13.87 7.28 -5.60
CA GLY A 244 15.09 7.74 -4.94
C GLY A 244 14.84 8.71 -3.77
N GLU A 245 13.78 9.51 -3.83
CA GLU A 245 13.36 10.39 -2.74
C GLU A 245 12.85 9.59 -1.54
N TRP A 246 12.06 8.55 -1.81
CA TRP A 246 11.59 7.63 -0.79
C TRP A 246 12.69 6.73 -0.21
N ASP A 247 13.72 6.37 -0.99
CA ASP A 247 14.92 5.74 -0.45
C ASP A 247 15.70 6.69 0.48
N ALA A 248 15.80 7.97 0.12
CA ALA A 248 16.40 8.98 0.99
C ALA A 248 15.61 9.11 2.31
N TRP A 249 14.27 9.16 2.24
CA TRP A 249 13.40 9.10 3.41
C TRP A 249 13.68 7.86 4.27
N ALA A 250 13.74 6.66 3.66
CA ALA A 250 13.97 5.42 4.39
C ALA A 250 15.28 5.44 5.18
N ARG A 251 16.36 5.98 4.58
CA ARG A 251 17.68 6.05 5.22
C ARG A 251 17.83 7.20 6.20
N GLN A 252 17.22 8.36 5.93
CA GLN A 252 17.52 9.61 6.65
C GLN A 252 16.41 10.02 7.62
N THR A 253 15.15 9.82 7.24
CA THR A 253 13.98 10.33 7.99
C THR A 253 13.29 9.25 8.80
N SER A 254 13.07 8.06 8.23
CA SER A 254 12.33 6.97 8.89
C SER A 254 12.85 6.65 10.29
N ARG A 255 11.95 6.37 11.23
CA ARG A 255 12.32 5.92 12.58
C ARG A 255 13.07 4.58 12.55
N ASN A 256 12.71 3.71 11.59
CA ASN A 256 13.38 2.44 11.33
C ASN A 256 14.27 2.58 10.09
N LYS A 257 15.60 2.56 10.30
CA LYS A 257 16.57 2.68 9.20
C LYS A 257 16.68 1.43 8.32
N ASN A 258 16.03 0.34 8.72
CA ASN A 258 15.91 -0.90 7.96
C ASN A 258 14.53 -1.04 7.30
N VAL A 259 13.70 0.01 7.31
CA VAL A 259 12.38 0.00 6.67
C VAL A 259 12.49 -0.38 5.20
N LYS A 260 11.55 -1.21 4.73
CA LYS A 260 11.45 -1.56 3.31
C LYS A 260 10.42 -0.72 2.57
N VAL A 261 10.66 -0.53 1.29
CA VAL A 261 9.81 0.24 0.38
C VAL A 261 9.36 -0.67 -0.76
N LEU A 262 8.06 -0.88 -0.85
CA LEU A 262 7.42 -1.63 -1.94
C LEU A 262 6.86 -0.65 -2.98
N VAL A 263 7.01 -1.00 -4.25
CA VAL A 263 6.48 -0.24 -5.38
C VAL A 263 5.02 -0.61 -5.59
N GLY A 264 4.10 0.25 -5.18
CA GLY A 264 2.66 0.10 -5.37
C GLY A 264 2.21 0.44 -6.78
N VAL A 265 1.45 -0.45 -7.39
CA VAL A 265 0.92 -0.31 -8.76
C VAL A 265 -0.55 -0.75 -8.87
N PRO A 266 -1.31 -0.22 -9.83
CA PRO A 266 -2.62 -0.76 -10.16
C PRO A 266 -2.44 -2.17 -10.75
N ALA A 267 -3.25 -3.13 -10.29
CA ALA A 267 -3.18 -4.52 -10.75
C ALA A 267 -3.77 -4.72 -12.17
N SER A 268 -4.58 -3.77 -12.63
CA SER A 268 -5.17 -3.73 -13.96
C SER A 268 -5.49 -2.29 -14.35
N ALA A 269 -5.85 -2.06 -15.62
CA ALA A 269 -6.32 -0.74 -16.08
C ALA A 269 -7.62 -0.28 -15.40
N GLY A 270 -8.39 -1.19 -14.80
CA GLY A 270 -9.60 -0.86 -14.05
C GLY A 270 -9.33 -0.44 -12.61
N ALA A 271 -8.10 -0.59 -12.11
CA ALA A 271 -7.74 -0.36 -10.72
C ALA A 271 -7.31 1.09 -10.41
N GLY A 272 -7.71 2.05 -11.25
CA GLY A 272 -7.32 3.45 -11.18
C GLY A 272 -6.37 3.87 -12.31
N GLY A 273 -5.92 5.13 -12.28
CA GLY A 273 -5.00 5.68 -13.26
C GLY A 273 -3.56 5.20 -13.04
N GLY A 274 -2.74 5.21 -14.10
CA GLY A 274 -1.31 4.89 -14.01
C GLY A 274 -0.94 3.41 -14.15
N TYR A 275 -1.89 2.55 -14.54
CA TYR A 275 -1.58 1.17 -14.92
C TYR A 275 -0.61 1.13 -16.12
N ILE A 276 0.39 0.26 -16.03
CA ILE A 276 1.22 -0.14 -17.17
C ILE A 276 1.36 -1.67 -17.20
N PRO A 277 1.47 -2.30 -18.38
CA PRO A 277 1.64 -3.76 -18.48
C PRO A 277 2.90 -4.27 -17.76
N ALA A 278 2.89 -5.54 -17.33
CA ALA A 278 4.00 -6.13 -16.58
C ALA A 278 5.37 -6.02 -17.28
N GLY A 279 5.43 -6.13 -18.61
CA GLY A 279 6.66 -5.95 -19.38
C GLY A 279 7.23 -4.52 -19.29
N GLN A 280 6.38 -3.51 -19.10
CA GLN A 280 6.81 -2.12 -18.90
C GLN A 280 7.18 -1.83 -17.43
N LEU A 281 6.73 -2.66 -16.47
CA LEU A 281 7.18 -2.57 -15.07
C LEU A 281 8.59 -3.09 -14.85
N ASP A 282 9.09 -3.97 -15.73
CA ASP A 282 10.43 -4.53 -15.61
C ASP A 282 11.52 -3.46 -15.41
N PRO A 283 11.69 -2.46 -16.29
CA PRO A 283 12.72 -1.43 -16.11
C PRO A 283 12.49 -0.58 -14.84
N VAL A 284 11.25 -0.35 -14.42
CA VAL A 284 10.92 0.39 -13.18
C VAL A 284 11.41 -0.38 -11.95
N LEU A 285 11.14 -1.68 -11.91
CA LEU A 285 11.54 -2.54 -10.80
C LEU A 285 13.07 -2.78 -10.80
N GLN A 286 13.70 -2.93 -11.97
CA GLN A 286 15.17 -3.00 -12.04
C GLN A 286 15.83 -1.71 -11.57
N PHE A 287 15.29 -0.55 -11.95
CA PHE A 287 15.74 0.74 -11.43
C PHE A 287 15.55 0.82 -9.91
N SER A 288 14.42 0.39 -9.37
CA SER A 288 14.15 0.46 -7.93
C SER A 288 15.08 -0.45 -7.12
N LYS A 289 15.47 -1.61 -7.67
CA LYS A 289 16.40 -2.57 -7.04
C LYS A 289 17.80 -2.03 -6.77
N GLN A 290 18.21 -0.92 -7.39
CA GLN A 290 19.50 -0.31 -7.08
C GLN A 290 19.53 0.29 -5.66
N TYR A 291 18.36 0.60 -5.09
CA TYR A 291 18.21 1.20 -3.78
C TYR A 291 18.11 0.13 -2.68
N SER A 292 18.82 0.34 -1.57
CA SER A 292 18.89 -0.61 -0.46
C SER A 292 17.56 -0.80 0.29
N SER A 293 16.70 0.22 0.25
CA SER A 293 15.38 0.21 0.86
C SER A 293 14.35 -0.59 0.06
N PHE A 294 14.60 -0.91 -1.21
CA PHE A 294 13.65 -1.66 -2.04
C PHE A 294 13.34 -3.04 -1.45
N GLY A 295 12.05 -3.34 -1.29
CA GLY A 295 11.54 -4.57 -0.67
C GLY A 295 10.65 -5.42 -1.58
N GLY A 296 10.19 -4.90 -2.71
CA GLY A 296 9.32 -5.63 -3.64
C GLY A 296 8.22 -4.76 -4.26
N ALA A 297 7.06 -5.36 -4.52
CA ALA A 297 5.93 -4.69 -5.17
C ALA A 297 4.64 -4.83 -4.35
N MET A 298 3.76 -3.84 -4.48
CA MET A 298 2.40 -3.86 -3.96
C MET A 298 1.41 -3.68 -5.10
N MET A 299 0.25 -4.34 -5.03
CA MET A 299 -0.80 -4.24 -6.05
C MET A 299 -2.18 -3.92 -5.46
N TRP A 300 -2.87 -2.97 -6.10
CA TRP A 300 -4.27 -2.64 -5.85
C TRP A 300 -5.15 -3.19 -6.99
N ASP A 301 -6.09 -4.12 -6.81
CA ASP A 301 -6.30 -5.05 -5.70
C ASP A 301 -6.45 -6.50 -6.25
N MET A 302 -6.69 -7.50 -5.40
CA MET A 302 -6.85 -8.91 -5.81
C MET A 302 -7.95 -9.15 -6.85
N SER A 303 -9.09 -8.47 -6.74
CA SER A 303 -10.20 -8.68 -7.69
C SER A 303 -9.84 -8.24 -9.11
N GLN A 304 -8.99 -7.22 -9.22
CA GLN A 304 -8.44 -6.74 -10.49
C GLN A 304 -7.30 -7.64 -10.97
N LEU A 305 -6.38 -7.99 -10.08
CA LEU A 305 -5.20 -8.81 -10.38
C LEU A 305 -5.58 -10.14 -11.02
N PHE A 306 -6.53 -10.85 -10.41
CA PHE A 306 -6.92 -12.19 -10.86
C PHE A 306 -7.80 -12.18 -12.13
N ARG A 307 -8.19 -11.01 -12.62
CA ARG A 307 -8.77 -10.83 -13.97
C ARG A 307 -7.72 -10.45 -15.01
N ASN A 308 -6.55 -9.96 -14.58
CA ASN A 308 -5.45 -9.55 -15.44
C ASN A 308 -4.42 -10.69 -15.57
N GLY A 309 -4.79 -11.73 -16.33
CA GLY A 309 -3.99 -12.94 -16.49
C GLY A 309 -2.54 -12.65 -16.89
N GLY A 310 -1.59 -13.26 -16.18
CA GLY A 310 -0.14 -13.13 -16.42
C GLY A 310 0.51 -11.87 -15.84
N PHE A 311 -0.26 -10.91 -15.29
CA PHE A 311 0.32 -9.71 -14.70
C PHE A 311 1.17 -10.03 -13.45
N LEU A 312 0.63 -10.83 -12.52
CA LEU A 312 1.34 -11.27 -11.32
C LEU A 312 2.64 -12.02 -11.69
N ASP A 313 2.54 -12.97 -12.63
CA ASP A 313 3.70 -13.76 -13.07
C ASP A 313 4.79 -12.88 -13.69
N GLY A 314 4.40 -11.86 -14.47
CA GLY A 314 5.32 -10.90 -15.07
C GLY A 314 6.03 -10.03 -14.02
N VAL A 315 5.30 -9.55 -13.02
CA VAL A 315 5.89 -8.78 -11.91
C VAL A 315 6.83 -9.64 -11.08
N VAL A 316 6.42 -10.84 -10.69
CA VAL A 316 7.25 -11.80 -9.92
C VAL A 316 8.50 -12.18 -10.72
N SER A 317 8.37 -12.41 -12.03
CA SER A 317 9.51 -12.67 -12.90
C SER A 317 10.50 -11.49 -12.90
N SER A 318 10.02 -10.25 -12.96
CA SER A 318 10.87 -9.06 -12.84
C SER A 318 11.55 -8.96 -11.48
N LEU A 319 10.81 -9.22 -10.39
CA LEU A 319 11.33 -9.22 -9.02
C LEU A 319 12.41 -10.29 -8.79
N ASN A 320 12.33 -11.43 -9.48
CA ASN A 320 13.33 -12.49 -9.35
C ASN A 320 14.56 -12.34 -10.25
N LYS A 321 14.57 -11.39 -11.21
CA LYS A 321 15.78 -11.06 -11.97
C LYS A 321 16.87 -10.47 -11.08
N SER A 322 18.12 -10.86 -11.30
CA SER A 322 19.27 -10.14 -10.73
C SER A 322 19.24 -8.69 -11.20
N GLY A 323 19.29 -7.73 -10.26
CA GLY A 323 19.24 -6.31 -10.61
C GLY A 323 20.32 -5.94 -11.61
N GLY A 324 19.95 -5.30 -12.72
CA GLY A 324 20.90 -4.76 -13.67
C GLY A 324 21.78 -3.72 -12.98
N THR A 325 23.10 -3.90 -13.03
CA THR A 325 24.08 -2.95 -12.49
C THR A 325 24.16 -1.73 -13.40
N THR A 326 23.20 -0.83 -13.31
CA THR A 326 23.39 0.55 -13.75
C THR A 326 23.91 1.34 -12.53
N PRO A 327 25.00 2.12 -12.65
CA PRO A 327 25.53 2.90 -11.52
C PRO A 327 24.44 3.80 -10.93
N PRO A 328 24.38 3.99 -9.60
CA PRO A 328 23.44 4.92 -8.99
C PRO A 328 23.63 6.31 -9.59
N PRO A 329 22.55 7.02 -9.97
CA PRO A 329 22.67 8.43 -10.28
C PRO A 329 23.17 9.16 -9.03
N THR A 330 24.16 10.04 -9.23
CA THR A 330 24.72 10.91 -8.21
C THR A 330 23.60 11.66 -7.48
N PRO A 331 23.61 11.76 -6.14
CA PRO A 331 22.61 12.53 -5.41
C PRO A 331 22.52 13.98 -5.97
N PRO A 332 21.33 14.61 -5.95
CA PRO A 332 21.17 15.98 -6.39
C PRO A 332 22.11 16.90 -5.58
N PRO A 333 22.78 17.89 -6.21
CA PRO A 333 23.45 18.94 -5.47
C PRO A 333 22.42 19.74 -4.66
N GLU A 334 22.82 20.21 -3.47
CA GLU A 334 22.05 21.20 -2.70
C GLU A 334 21.79 22.46 -3.56
N ASP A 335 20.55 22.98 -3.52
CA ASP A 335 20.08 24.10 -4.33
C ASP A 335 20.92 25.39 -4.14
N PRO A 336 21.37 26.04 -5.23
CA PRO A 336 21.71 27.46 -5.21
C PRO A 336 20.48 28.35 -5.48
N GLU A 337 20.48 29.52 -4.83
CA GLU A 337 19.49 30.60 -4.89
C GLU A 337 19.01 31.00 -6.31
N PRO A 338 17.77 31.50 -6.50
CA PRO A 338 17.19 31.74 -7.83
C PRO A 338 17.79 32.96 -8.54
N GLY A 339 18.38 32.74 -9.72
CA GLY A 339 18.68 33.78 -10.71
C GLY A 339 17.48 34.12 -11.61
N PRO A 340 17.51 35.24 -12.35
CA PRO A 340 16.35 35.81 -13.02
C PRO A 340 15.94 35.05 -14.30
N THR A 341 14.63 34.95 -14.51
CA THR A 341 13.93 34.24 -15.58
C THR A 341 14.08 34.89 -16.96
N CYS A 342 14.36 34.09 -18.00
CA CYS A 342 14.18 34.48 -19.42
C CYS A 342 12.83 33.96 -19.98
N GLY A 343 12.20 34.77 -20.85
CA GLY A 343 10.84 34.56 -21.36
C GLY A 343 10.69 33.49 -22.46
N PRO A 344 9.44 33.17 -22.84
CA PRO A 344 9.11 32.01 -23.68
C PRO A 344 9.25 32.29 -25.19
N PRO A 345 9.65 31.29 -26.01
CA PRO A 345 9.67 31.38 -27.46
C PRO A 345 8.28 31.17 -28.11
N PRO A 346 8.07 31.58 -29.38
CA PRO A 346 6.77 31.55 -30.04
C PRO A 346 6.39 30.16 -30.59
N GLY A 347 5.10 29.83 -30.49
CA GLY A 347 4.54 28.51 -30.86
C GLY A 347 4.19 28.34 -32.35
N PRO A 348 3.94 27.10 -32.82
CA PRO A 348 3.60 26.81 -34.21
C PRO A 348 2.08 26.71 -34.48
N SER A 349 1.70 26.97 -35.74
CA SER A 349 0.34 26.98 -36.31
C SER A 349 -0.30 25.57 -36.53
N PRO A 350 -1.64 25.46 -36.58
CA PRO A 350 -2.36 24.18 -36.72
C PRO A 350 -2.65 23.76 -38.18
N GLY A 351 -2.60 22.44 -38.43
CA GLY A 351 -3.10 21.76 -39.65
C GLY A 351 -4.46 21.07 -39.45
N PRO A 352 -5.11 20.55 -40.51
CA PRO A 352 -6.57 20.39 -40.58
C PRO A 352 -7.14 19.04 -40.11
N SER A 353 -8.40 19.06 -39.64
CA SER A 353 -9.23 17.92 -39.22
C SER A 353 -9.78 17.05 -40.37
N PRO A 354 -10.09 15.77 -40.09
CA PRO A 354 -11.19 15.04 -40.74
C PRO A 354 -12.38 14.77 -39.78
N GLY A 355 -13.59 14.74 -40.35
CA GLY A 355 -14.90 14.62 -39.69
C GLY A 355 -15.40 13.19 -39.39
N PRO A 356 -16.68 13.03 -38.98
CA PRO A 356 -17.11 12.05 -37.99
C PRO A 356 -17.93 10.83 -38.52
N SER A 357 -18.00 9.76 -37.73
CA SER A 357 -19.05 8.71 -37.79
C SER A 357 -19.15 7.89 -36.48
N PRO A 358 -20.29 7.22 -36.19
CA PRO A 358 -20.99 7.38 -34.91
C PRO A 358 -21.06 6.17 -33.95
N GLY A 359 -21.14 6.49 -32.64
CA GLY A 359 -21.64 5.67 -31.51
C GLY A 359 -20.66 4.66 -30.88
N PRO A 360 -20.73 4.29 -29.57
CA PRO A 360 -21.66 4.66 -28.47
C PRO A 360 -20.96 5.51 -27.37
N SER A 361 -21.64 6.27 -26.50
CA SER A 361 -21.05 7.20 -25.50
C SER A 361 -20.07 6.58 -24.46
N PRO A 362 -18.79 7.05 -24.36
CA PRO A 362 -17.97 6.83 -23.16
C PRO A 362 -16.80 7.86 -23.06
N GLY A 363 -17.06 9.10 -22.60
CA GLY A 363 -16.09 10.21 -22.75
C GLY A 363 -15.50 10.78 -21.46
N LYS A 364 -15.94 10.31 -20.30
CA LYS A 364 -15.56 10.92 -19.01
C LYS A 364 -14.56 10.05 -18.26
N VAL A 365 -13.58 10.72 -17.67
CA VAL A 365 -12.52 10.11 -16.88
C VAL A 365 -13.00 9.95 -15.44
N PRO A 366 -12.99 8.74 -14.87
CA PRO A 366 -13.39 8.52 -13.47
C PRO A 366 -12.43 9.23 -12.52
N GLN A 367 -12.80 9.35 -11.24
CA GLN A 367 -11.91 9.89 -10.22
C GLN A 367 -10.53 9.22 -10.29
N TRP A 368 -9.48 10.05 -10.21
CA TRP A 368 -8.06 9.71 -10.34
C TRP A 368 -7.56 9.24 -11.70
N GLY A 369 -8.45 9.02 -12.67
CA GLY A 369 -8.01 8.78 -14.05
C GLY A 369 -7.25 9.99 -14.59
N GLN A 370 -6.25 9.74 -15.43
CA GLN A 370 -5.52 10.82 -16.11
C GLN A 370 -6.48 11.57 -17.03
N CYS A 371 -6.52 12.89 -16.90
CA CYS A 371 -7.38 13.78 -17.71
C CYS A 371 -6.55 14.86 -18.42
N GLY A 372 -5.23 14.79 -18.33
CA GLY A 372 -4.32 15.73 -18.97
C GLY A 372 -2.86 15.51 -18.58
N GLY A 373 -2.00 16.40 -19.07
CA GLY A 373 -0.55 16.32 -18.94
C GLY A 373 0.13 16.41 -20.30
N GLU A 374 1.38 16.84 -20.32
CA GLU A 374 2.17 16.93 -21.55
C GLU A 374 2.27 15.56 -22.24
N GLY A 375 1.91 15.52 -23.53
CA GLY A 375 1.88 14.29 -24.32
C GLY A 375 0.64 13.40 -24.13
N TYR A 376 -0.30 13.76 -23.24
CA TYR A 376 -1.54 13.00 -23.06
C TYR A 376 -2.55 13.28 -24.19
N THR A 377 -3.08 12.21 -24.79
CA THR A 377 -4.02 12.27 -25.93
C THR A 377 -5.40 11.65 -25.63
N GLY A 378 -5.65 11.25 -24.37
CA GLY A 378 -6.91 10.64 -23.96
C GLY A 378 -8.00 11.66 -23.56
N PRO A 379 -9.12 11.19 -23.00
CA PRO A 379 -10.23 12.04 -22.59
C PRO A 379 -9.83 13.03 -21.49
N THR A 380 -10.35 14.25 -21.53
CA THR A 380 -9.97 15.36 -20.64
C THR A 380 -11.08 15.82 -19.69
N GLU A 381 -12.31 15.34 -19.89
CA GLU A 381 -13.46 15.67 -19.05
C GLU A 381 -13.62 14.64 -17.94
N CYS A 382 -13.77 15.08 -16.70
CA CYS A 382 -13.96 14.20 -15.55
C CYS A 382 -15.44 13.84 -15.34
N GLU A 383 -15.69 12.67 -14.76
CA GLU A 383 -17.01 12.32 -14.23
C GLU A 383 -17.39 13.30 -13.10
N PRO A 384 -18.62 13.82 -13.05
CA PRO A 384 -19.07 14.63 -11.91
C PRO A 384 -18.97 13.82 -10.60
N PRO A 385 -18.57 14.44 -9.47
CA PRO A 385 -18.33 15.87 -9.26
C PRO A 385 -16.87 16.32 -9.51
N TYR A 386 -16.04 15.47 -10.11
CA TYR A 386 -14.60 15.67 -10.16
C TYR A 386 -14.16 16.69 -11.21
N THR A 387 -12.99 17.27 -10.99
CA THR A 387 -12.39 18.25 -11.91
C THR A 387 -10.98 17.84 -12.28
N CYS A 388 -10.56 18.18 -13.50
CA CYS A 388 -9.22 17.82 -13.98
C CYS A 388 -8.16 18.73 -13.36
N GLN A 389 -7.38 18.20 -12.43
CA GLN A 389 -6.40 18.96 -11.66
C GLN A 389 -5.01 18.32 -11.74
N GLY A 390 -3.95 19.14 -11.72
CA GLY A 390 -2.57 18.65 -11.68
C GLY A 390 -1.55 19.65 -12.22
N THR A 391 -0.37 19.15 -12.59
CA THR A 391 0.75 19.93 -13.13
C THR A 391 0.66 20.01 -14.66
N GLN A 392 1.60 20.71 -15.31
CA GLN A 392 1.70 20.70 -16.78
C GLN A 392 1.99 19.30 -17.33
N TRP A 393 2.71 18.47 -16.56
CA TRP A 393 3.14 17.13 -16.96
C TRP A 393 2.09 16.05 -16.71
N TRP A 394 1.23 16.22 -15.70
CA TRP A 394 0.21 15.24 -15.36
C TRP A 394 -1.01 15.92 -14.72
N LYS A 395 -2.20 15.57 -15.19
CA LYS A 395 -3.48 15.94 -14.58
C LYS A 395 -4.36 14.72 -14.40
N SER A 396 -5.08 14.65 -13.28
CA SER A 396 -6.04 13.60 -12.98
C SER A 396 -7.34 14.19 -12.42
N CYS A 397 -8.43 13.44 -12.51
CA CYS A 397 -9.70 13.84 -11.93
C CYS A 397 -9.65 13.79 -10.40
N LYS A 398 -9.98 14.90 -9.73
CA LYS A 398 -9.98 15.02 -8.27
C LYS A 398 -11.29 15.57 -7.74
#